data_AF-A0A1Q7JD75-F1
#
_entry.id   AF-A0A1Q7JD75-F1
#
_cell.length_a   1.000
_cell.length_b   1.000
_cell.length_c   1.000
_cell.angle_alpha   90.00
_cell.angle_beta   90.00
_cell.angle_gamma   90.00
#
_symmetry.space_group_name_H-M   'P 1'
#
loop_
_entity.id
_entity.type
_entity.pdbx_description
1 polymer ?
#
loop_
_entity_poly.entity_id
_entity_poly.type
_entity_poly.pdbx_seq_one_letter_code
_entity_poly.pdbx_strand_id
1 'polypeptide(L)'
;MVNLSLANTDWYLRQLQRRPIYEFDADKAPAIYRGRTWPKPTGKLLSFSDAQLDGLQPVYFLEKKTTVNLGGIGVTLDPAQLGRQYLEKADVITLQAIRDQMGKRPIYFSRTVGPYADQFGLTPYLEGQGFVRKLHQDPITESDSIKAISGLGYVNIPRTEALAFQVYHGDTAGRPRPRGWVDRPSEGILATYGIVYQGLAQVLQKQKPQEAAKALVLADSIFKNTSYGFVPPPER
;
A
#
# COMPACT_ATOMS: atom_id res chain seq x y z
N MET A 1 -8.21 8.26 3.86
CA MET A 1 -8.16 6.96 3.16
C MET A 1 -9.07 7.06 1.95
N VAL A 2 -8.61 6.61 0.78
CA VAL A 2 -9.45 6.44 -0.42
C VAL A 2 -9.68 4.95 -0.57
N ASN A 3 -10.94 4.50 -0.46
CA ASN A 3 -11.33 3.16 -0.78
C ASN A 3 -11.62 3.10 -2.29
N LEU A 4 -10.83 2.32 -3.02
CA LEU A 4 -10.90 2.27 -4.49
C LEU A 4 -12.26 1.76 -4.99
N SER A 5 -12.89 0.79 -4.31
CA SER A 5 -14.19 0.28 -4.75
C SER A 5 -15.30 1.33 -4.60
N LEU A 6 -15.20 2.20 -3.58
CA LEU A 6 -16.15 3.29 -3.36
C LEU A 6 -15.83 4.53 -4.18
N ALA A 7 -14.58 4.70 -4.64
CA ALA A 7 -14.14 5.85 -5.44
C ALA A 7 -14.82 5.96 -6.81
N ASN A 8 -15.52 4.91 -7.24
CA ASN A 8 -16.40 4.94 -8.40
C ASN A 8 -17.79 5.58 -8.13
N THR A 9 -18.09 5.96 -6.89
CA THR A 9 -19.41 6.48 -6.48
C THR A 9 -19.37 7.96 -6.10
N ASP A 10 -20.34 8.75 -6.56
CA ASP A 10 -20.34 10.20 -6.37
C ASP A 10 -20.50 10.60 -4.89
N TRP A 11 -21.32 9.87 -4.15
CA TRP A 11 -21.52 10.13 -2.72
C TRP A 11 -20.21 9.99 -1.94
N TYR A 12 -19.38 9.00 -2.27
CA TYR A 12 -18.12 8.76 -1.58
C TYR A 12 -17.10 9.85 -1.91
N LEU A 13 -17.06 10.35 -3.15
CA LEU A 13 -16.19 11.47 -3.52
C LEU A 13 -16.55 12.76 -2.77
N ARG A 14 -17.83 13.05 -2.60
CA ARG A 14 -18.29 14.18 -1.77
C ARG A 14 -17.95 13.97 -0.30
N GLN A 15 -18.09 12.75 0.22
CA GLN A 15 -17.68 12.41 1.58
C GLN A 15 -16.17 12.62 1.79
N LEU A 16 -15.34 12.18 0.85
CA LEU A 16 -13.89 12.38 0.89
C LEU A 16 -13.51 13.86 0.99
N GLN A 17 -14.17 14.70 0.19
CA GLN A 17 -13.91 16.15 0.17
C GLN A 17 -14.33 16.86 1.47
N ARG A 18 -15.42 16.40 2.09
CA ARG A 18 -15.95 16.99 3.33
C ARG A 18 -15.29 16.43 4.59
N ARG A 19 -14.50 15.36 4.48
CA ARG A 19 -13.90 14.70 5.62
C ARG A 19 -12.92 15.66 6.34
N PRO A 20 -13.13 15.96 7.63
CA PRO A 20 -12.21 16.81 8.37
C PRO A 20 -10.85 16.13 8.54
N ILE A 21 -9.80 16.93 8.65
CA ILE A 21 -8.45 16.48 8.96
C ILE A 21 -8.27 16.56 10.47
N TYR A 22 -8.10 15.41 11.09
CA TYR A 22 -7.93 15.29 12.54
C TYR A 22 -6.49 15.59 12.95
N GLU A 23 -6.32 16.09 14.18
CA GLU A 23 -5.02 16.19 14.82
C GLU A 23 -4.43 14.80 15.06
N PHE A 24 -3.11 14.69 14.93
CA PHE A 24 -2.39 13.46 15.28
C PHE A 24 -2.11 13.43 16.78
N ASP A 25 -2.75 12.49 17.48
CA ASP A 25 -2.51 12.23 18.90
C ASP A 25 -1.27 11.32 19.06
N ALA A 26 -0.12 11.93 19.33
CA ALA A 26 1.15 11.23 19.45
C ALA A 26 1.19 10.27 20.66
N ASP A 27 0.50 10.60 21.75
CA ASP A 27 0.55 9.79 22.99
C ASP A 27 -0.13 8.43 22.80
N LYS A 28 -1.18 8.38 21.98
CA LYS A 28 -1.88 7.13 21.60
C LYS A 28 -1.22 6.38 20.45
N ALA A 29 -0.25 6.98 19.76
CA ALA A 29 0.41 6.34 18.64
C ALA A 29 1.43 5.27 19.09
N PRO A 30 1.78 4.28 18.25
CA PRO A 30 2.89 3.37 18.54
C PRO A 30 4.21 4.14 18.73
N ALA A 31 5.11 3.60 19.57
CA ALA A 31 6.35 4.26 19.97
C ALA A 31 7.18 4.80 18.79
N ILE A 32 7.21 4.05 17.67
CA ILE A 32 7.93 4.45 16.45
C ILE A 32 7.42 5.75 15.80
N TYR A 33 6.25 6.25 16.19
CA TYR A 33 5.66 7.51 15.71
C TYR A 33 5.70 8.64 16.75
N ARG A 34 6.15 8.38 17.98
CA ARG A 34 6.25 9.37 19.05
C ARG A 34 7.52 10.22 18.92
N GLY A 35 7.63 11.27 19.76
CA GLY A 35 8.85 12.06 19.91
C GLY A 35 9.21 12.95 18.73
N ARG A 36 8.27 13.16 17.79
CA ARG A 36 8.44 14.05 16.64
C ARG A 36 7.13 14.74 16.26
N THR A 37 7.26 15.89 15.63
CA THR A 37 6.13 16.62 15.06
C THR A 37 5.84 16.10 13.66
N TRP A 38 4.60 15.65 13.44
CA TRP A 38 4.13 15.27 12.12
C TRP A 38 3.32 16.42 11.52
N PRO A 39 3.73 16.99 10.37
CA PRO A 39 3.00 18.09 9.76
C PRO A 39 1.57 17.68 9.46
N LYS A 40 0.60 18.42 10.02
CA LYS A 40 -0.82 18.23 9.71
C LYS A 40 -1.07 18.68 8.27
N PRO A 41 -1.62 17.82 7.41
CA PRO A 41 -2.02 18.22 6.08
C PRO A 41 -3.08 19.33 6.09
N THR A 42 -3.04 20.22 5.10
CA THR A 42 -4.02 21.32 4.95
C THR A 42 -4.79 21.21 3.63
N GLY A 43 -5.99 21.79 3.59
CA GLY A 43 -6.83 21.84 2.40
C GLY A 43 -7.53 20.52 2.04
N LYS A 44 -8.15 20.52 0.85
CA LYS A 44 -8.89 19.38 0.28
C LYS A 44 -7.95 18.32 -0.31
N LEU A 45 -8.45 17.08 -0.43
CA LEU A 45 -7.70 15.97 -1.05
C LEU A 45 -7.59 16.13 -2.58
N LEU A 46 -8.66 16.57 -3.23
CA LEU A 46 -8.69 16.81 -4.68
C LEU A 46 -8.99 18.28 -4.92
N SER A 47 -8.40 18.85 -5.97
CA SER A 47 -8.62 20.22 -6.42
C SER A 47 -9.93 20.42 -7.17
N PHE A 48 -10.69 19.34 -7.45
CA PHE A 48 -11.99 19.42 -8.08
C PHE A 48 -13.01 20.24 -7.27
N SER A 49 -13.73 21.10 -7.99
CA SER A 49 -14.98 21.70 -7.54
C SER A 49 -16.11 20.68 -7.51
N ASP A 50 -17.20 21.01 -6.81
CA ASP A 50 -18.37 20.13 -6.72
C ASP A 50 -18.98 19.87 -8.11
N ALA A 51 -19.06 20.90 -8.98
CA ALA A 51 -19.51 20.74 -10.36
C ALA A 51 -18.59 19.82 -11.20
N GLN A 52 -17.28 19.88 -10.99
CA GLN A 52 -16.35 18.97 -11.66
C GLN A 52 -16.52 17.53 -11.18
N LEU A 53 -16.76 17.32 -9.89
CA LEU A 53 -17.06 15.99 -9.34
C LEU A 53 -18.35 15.42 -9.94
N ASP A 54 -19.39 16.23 -10.05
CA ASP A 54 -20.69 15.85 -10.62
C ASP A 54 -20.59 15.50 -12.11
N GLY A 55 -19.65 16.13 -12.82
CA GLY A 55 -19.38 15.87 -14.23
C GLY A 55 -18.53 14.63 -14.51
N LEU A 56 -17.98 13.96 -13.49
CA LEU A 56 -17.08 12.82 -13.69
C LEU A 56 -17.81 11.63 -14.30
N GLN A 57 -17.33 11.19 -15.46
CA GLN A 57 -17.80 9.98 -16.11
C GLN A 57 -17.36 8.72 -15.35
N PRO A 58 -18.13 7.62 -15.41
CA PRO A 58 -17.71 6.34 -14.85
C PRO A 58 -16.42 5.80 -15.48
N VAL A 59 -16.21 6.09 -16.77
CA VAL A 59 -15.14 5.54 -17.60
C VAL A 59 -14.60 6.63 -18.55
N TYR A 60 -13.29 6.61 -18.79
CA TYR A 60 -12.57 7.46 -19.74
C TYR A 60 -11.71 6.59 -20.65
N PHE A 61 -12.02 6.56 -21.95
CA PHE A 61 -11.29 5.73 -22.90
C PHE A 61 -9.87 6.23 -23.16
N LEU A 62 -8.93 5.30 -23.27
CA LEU A 62 -7.54 5.53 -23.62
C LEU A 62 -7.27 4.93 -25.01
N GLU A 63 -7.40 5.75 -26.05
CA GLU A 63 -7.17 5.32 -27.44
C GLU A 63 -5.70 4.97 -27.72
N LYS A 64 -4.79 5.62 -26.99
CA LYS A 64 -3.34 5.44 -27.14
C LYS A 64 -2.62 5.65 -25.82
N LYS A 65 -1.34 5.22 -25.78
CA LYS A 65 -0.44 5.52 -24.66
C LYS A 65 -0.39 7.02 -24.43
N THR A 66 -0.62 7.43 -23.19
CA THR A 66 -0.71 8.85 -22.83
C THR A 66 0.19 9.12 -21.63
N THR A 67 1.16 10.01 -21.80
CA THR A 67 2.03 10.44 -20.70
C THR A 67 1.36 11.58 -19.94
N VAL A 68 1.34 11.46 -18.60
CA VAL A 68 0.79 12.48 -17.70
C VAL A 68 1.80 12.80 -16.60
N ASN A 69 1.74 14.02 -16.08
CA ASN A 69 2.53 14.44 -14.93
C ASN A 69 1.68 14.41 -13.66
N LEU A 70 2.11 13.62 -12.67
CA LEU A 70 1.47 13.47 -11.38
C LEU A 70 2.25 14.20 -10.28
N GLY A 71 2.28 15.53 -10.36
CA GLY A 71 2.93 16.36 -9.33
C GLY A 71 4.45 16.18 -9.32
N GLY A 72 5.06 16.13 -10.50
CA GLY A 72 6.50 15.93 -10.69
C GLY A 72 6.88 14.54 -11.19
N ILE A 73 6.00 13.55 -11.06
CA ILE A 73 6.23 12.18 -11.55
C ILE A 73 5.68 12.04 -12.96
N GLY A 74 6.55 11.77 -13.94
CA GLY A 74 6.11 11.42 -15.29
C GLY A 74 5.69 9.94 -15.35
N VAL A 75 4.43 9.67 -15.67
CA VAL A 75 3.92 8.31 -15.87
C VAL A 75 3.29 8.15 -17.25
N THR A 76 3.37 6.94 -17.80
CA THR A 76 2.71 6.60 -19.06
C THR A 76 1.53 5.70 -18.77
N LEU A 77 0.33 6.18 -19.09
CA LEU A 77 -0.90 5.41 -19.06
C LEU A 77 -0.91 4.53 -20.31
N ASP A 78 -0.68 3.22 -20.13
CA ASP A 78 -0.59 2.23 -21.20
C ASP A 78 -1.74 1.22 -21.07
N PRO A 79 -2.68 1.16 -22.04
CA PRO A 79 -3.77 0.18 -22.03
C PRO A 79 -3.32 -1.27 -21.86
N ALA A 80 -2.14 -1.63 -22.39
CA ALA A 80 -1.58 -2.97 -22.25
C ALA A 80 -1.17 -3.27 -20.80
N GLN A 81 -0.59 -2.28 -20.10
CA GLN A 81 -0.18 -2.40 -18.70
C GLN A 81 -1.38 -2.35 -17.74
N LEU A 82 -2.41 -1.56 -18.07
CA LEU A 82 -3.67 -1.50 -17.34
C LEU A 82 -4.51 -2.78 -17.52
N GLY A 83 -4.30 -3.52 -18.61
CA GLY A 83 -5.16 -4.65 -19.01
C GLY A 83 -6.53 -4.21 -19.53
N ARG A 84 -6.71 -2.92 -19.82
CA ARG A 84 -7.97 -2.32 -20.29
C ARG A 84 -7.72 -1.03 -21.08
N GLN A 85 -8.60 -0.73 -22.04
CA GLN A 85 -8.55 0.48 -22.89
C GLN A 85 -9.23 1.70 -22.26
N TYR A 86 -9.34 1.76 -20.94
CA TYR A 86 -9.98 2.85 -20.26
C TYR A 86 -9.52 3.00 -18.82
N LEU A 87 -9.71 4.20 -18.28
CA LEU A 87 -9.64 4.51 -16.85
C LEU A 87 -11.05 4.45 -16.25
N GLU A 88 -11.18 3.87 -15.08
CA GLU A 88 -12.37 4.04 -14.26
C GLU A 88 -12.31 5.38 -13.52
N LYS A 89 -13.46 5.85 -13.04
CA LYS A 89 -13.57 7.03 -12.16
C LYS A 89 -12.60 6.93 -10.97
N ALA A 90 -12.45 5.76 -10.36
CA ALA A 90 -11.50 5.53 -9.28
C ALA A 90 -10.03 5.79 -9.68
N ASP A 91 -9.64 5.46 -10.91
CA ASP A 91 -8.30 5.74 -11.43
C ASP A 91 -8.07 7.24 -11.59
N VAL A 92 -9.03 7.93 -12.19
CA VAL A 92 -8.98 9.39 -12.36
C VAL A 92 -8.84 10.07 -10.99
N ILE A 93 -9.60 9.63 -10.00
CA ILE A 93 -9.53 10.17 -8.63
C ILE A 93 -8.18 9.88 -7.98
N THR A 94 -7.63 8.68 -8.17
CA THR A 94 -6.32 8.33 -7.61
C THR A 94 -5.21 9.15 -8.26
N LEU A 95 -5.16 9.22 -9.59
CA LEU A 95 -4.18 10.01 -10.34
C LEU A 95 -4.28 11.50 -9.99
N GLN A 96 -5.49 12.03 -9.87
CA GLN A 96 -5.72 13.41 -9.46
C GLN A 96 -5.24 13.66 -8.01
N ALA A 97 -5.52 12.76 -7.08
CA ALA A 97 -5.03 12.86 -5.70
C ALA A 97 -3.49 12.87 -5.64
N ILE A 98 -2.83 12.05 -6.45
CA ILE A 98 -1.36 12.05 -6.55
C ILE A 98 -0.87 13.41 -7.05
N ARG A 99 -1.43 13.88 -8.17
CA ARG A 99 -1.07 15.18 -8.76
C ARG A 99 -1.25 16.35 -7.79
N ASP A 100 -2.36 16.38 -7.06
CA ASP A 100 -2.68 17.49 -6.16
C ASP A 100 -1.87 17.49 -4.87
N GLN A 101 -1.50 16.30 -4.37
CA GLN A 101 -0.99 16.11 -3.02
C GLN A 101 0.49 15.72 -2.96
N MET A 102 1.15 15.43 -4.08
CA MET A 102 2.59 15.15 -4.09
C MET A 102 3.36 16.30 -3.40
N GLY A 103 4.27 15.95 -2.50
CA GLY A 103 5.02 16.90 -1.67
C GLY A 103 4.22 17.58 -0.54
N LYS A 104 2.88 17.53 -0.56
CA LYS A 104 2.00 18.13 0.46
C LYS A 104 1.50 17.10 1.48
N ARG A 105 1.27 15.86 1.04
CA ARG A 105 0.82 14.75 1.87
C ARG A 105 1.56 13.48 1.50
N PRO A 106 1.94 12.64 2.48
CA PRO A 106 2.45 11.32 2.16
C PRO A 106 1.32 10.45 1.60
N ILE A 107 1.58 9.78 0.48
CA ILE A 107 0.63 8.89 -0.20
C ILE A 107 1.11 7.45 -0.02
N TYR A 108 0.20 6.59 0.41
CA TYR A 108 0.46 5.18 0.66
C TYR A 108 -0.58 4.32 -0.05
N PHE A 109 -0.12 3.31 -0.77
CA PHE A 109 -0.96 2.25 -1.31
C PHE A 109 -0.96 1.06 -0.36
N SER A 110 -2.13 0.56 0.01
CA SER A 110 -2.25 -0.68 0.79
C SER A 110 -1.76 -1.88 -0.04
N ARG A 111 -1.06 -2.84 0.57
CA ARG A 111 -0.74 -4.10 -0.12
C ARG A 111 -2.00 -4.87 -0.55
N THR A 112 -3.13 -4.62 0.10
CA THR A 112 -4.41 -5.24 -0.25
C THR A 112 -4.98 -4.76 -1.59
N VAL A 113 -4.47 -3.65 -2.17
CA VAL A 113 -4.84 -3.23 -3.54
C VAL A 113 -3.95 -3.86 -4.62
N GLY A 114 -3.08 -4.79 -4.24
CA GLY A 114 -2.25 -5.56 -5.17
C GLY A 114 -1.39 -4.65 -6.07
N PRO A 115 -1.30 -4.94 -7.38
CA PRO A 115 -0.45 -4.21 -8.32
C PRO A 115 -1.05 -2.88 -8.80
N TYR A 116 -2.12 -2.36 -8.16
CA TYR A 116 -2.87 -1.20 -8.66
C TYR A 116 -1.98 0.00 -9.02
N ALA A 117 -1.04 0.38 -8.15
CA ALA A 117 -0.13 1.48 -8.44
C ALA A 117 0.88 1.13 -9.55
N ASP A 118 1.32 -0.13 -9.62
CA ASP A 118 2.24 -0.62 -10.64
C ASP A 118 1.61 -0.58 -12.03
N GLN A 119 0.28 -0.73 -12.15
CA GLN A 119 -0.45 -0.59 -13.41
C GLN A 119 -0.31 0.81 -14.03
N PHE A 120 -0.01 1.83 -13.22
CA PHE A 120 0.26 3.19 -13.68
C PHE A 120 1.76 3.50 -13.83
N GLY A 121 2.62 2.49 -13.83
CA GLY A 121 4.07 2.66 -13.97
C GLY A 121 4.76 3.24 -12.72
N LEU A 122 4.11 3.22 -11.56
CA LEU A 122 4.65 3.80 -10.33
C LEU A 122 5.65 2.89 -9.60
N THR A 123 5.87 1.64 -10.05
CA THR A 123 6.75 0.67 -9.38
C THR A 123 8.11 1.24 -8.95
N PRO A 124 8.83 2.04 -9.78
CA PRO A 124 10.13 2.59 -9.38
C PRO A 124 10.05 3.60 -8.24
N TYR A 125 8.88 4.13 -7.92
CA TYR A 125 8.66 5.20 -6.94
C TYR A 125 8.05 4.68 -5.62
N LEU A 126 7.87 3.36 -5.48
CA LEU A 126 7.13 2.75 -4.39
C LEU A 126 8.06 2.07 -3.38
N GLU A 127 8.17 2.64 -2.19
CA GLU A 127 8.90 2.06 -1.04
C GLU A 127 7.93 1.25 -0.15
N GLY A 128 8.11 -0.06 -0.09
CA GLY A 128 7.37 -0.96 0.80
C GLY A 128 7.73 -0.74 2.28
N GLN A 129 6.70 -0.55 3.11
CA GLN A 129 6.79 -0.38 4.56
C GLN A 129 5.70 -1.22 5.24
N GLY A 130 6.00 -2.46 5.63
CA GLY A 130 4.98 -3.37 6.18
C GLY A 130 3.83 -3.59 5.18
N PHE A 131 2.60 -3.23 5.56
CA PHE A 131 1.38 -3.41 4.73
C PHE A 131 1.09 -2.28 3.76
N VAL A 132 1.98 -1.30 3.62
CA VAL A 132 1.80 -0.22 2.67
C VAL A 132 3.01 -0.07 1.77
N ARG A 133 2.81 0.59 0.64
CA ARG A 133 3.87 1.09 -0.25
C ARG A 133 3.74 2.60 -0.32
N LYS A 134 4.72 3.30 0.24
CA LYS A 134 4.80 4.76 0.21
C LYS A 134 5.22 5.19 -1.18
N LEU A 135 4.51 6.16 -1.75
CA LEU A 135 4.89 6.79 -3.01
C LEU A 135 5.88 7.93 -2.75
N HIS A 136 6.98 7.93 -3.51
CA HIS A 136 8.01 8.95 -3.50
C HIS A 136 7.96 9.76 -4.80
N GLN A 137 8.45 11.01 -4.74
CA GLN A 137 8.54 11.85 -5.93
C GLN A 137 9.69 11.41 -6.85
N ASP A 138 10.79 10.95 -6.27
CA ASP A 138 11.96 10.45 -6.99
C ASP A 138 11.99 8.91 -6.99
N PRO A 139 12.59 8.27 -8.02
CA PRO A 139 12.74 6.83 -8.06
C PRO A 139 13.55 6.31 -6.86
N ILE A 140 13.12 5.17 -6.34
CA ILE A 140 13.79 4.44 -5.27
C ILE A 140 15.05 3.79 -5.82
N THR A 141 16.14 3.96 -5.09
CA THR A 141 17.42 3.27 -5.34
C THR A 141 17.66 2.24 -4.23
N GLU A 142 18.11 1.05 -4.59
CA GLU A 142 18.49 0.04 -3.60
C GLU A 142 19.62 0.54 -2.71
N SER A 143 19.59 0.13 -1.45
CA SER A 143 20.60 0.46 -0.44
C SER A 143 20.72 -0.67 0.56
N ASP A 144 21.50 -0.49 1.63
CA ASP A 144 21.52 -1.46 2.73
C ASP A 144 20.18 -1.56 3.45
N SER A 145 19.43 -0.46 3.51
CA SER A 145 18.12 -0.40 4.16
C SER A 145 16.94 -0.73 3.24
N ILE A 146 17.09 -0.54 1.92
CA ILE A 146 16.03 -0.78 0.94
C ILE A 146 16.48 -1.87 -0.03
N LYS A 147 15.77 -3.00 -0.04
CA LYS A 147 16.07 -4.15 -0.90
C LYS A 147 14.92 -4.47 -1.84
N ALA A 148 15.21 -4.89 -3.07
CA ALA A 148 14.20 -5.49 -3.93
C ALA A 148 13.88 -6.92 -3.45
N ILE A 149 12.61 -7.18 -3.14
CA ILE A 149 12.12 -8.51 -2.78
C ILE A 149 11.11 -8.96 -3.83
N SER A 150 11.31 -10.16 -4.36
CA SER A 150 10.39 -10.75 -5.34
C SER A 150 8.95 -10.77 -4.80
N GLY A 151 8.00 -10.30 -5.60
CA GLY A 151 6.59 -10.17 -5.21
C GLY A 151 6.25 -9.00 -4.27
N LEU A 152 7.24 -8.32 -3.66
CA LEU A 152 7.00 -7.18 -2.76
C LEU A 152 7.51 -5.83 -3.27
N GLY A 153 8.35 -5.84 -4.31
CA GLY A 153 9.02 -4.66 -4.84
C GLY A 153 10.16 -4.19 -3.93
N TYR A 154 10.48 -2.90 -3.98
CA TYR A 154 11.42 -2.30 -3.02
C TYR A 154 10.80 -2.29 -1.63
N VAL A 155 11.54 -2.77 -0.63
CA VAL A 155 11.11 -2.84 0.76
C VAL A 155 12.15 -2.18 1.64
N ASN A 156 11.72 -1.25 2.48
CA ASN A 156 12.53 -0.70 3.56
C ASN A 156 12.56 -1.71 4.71
N ILE A 157 13.68 -2.42 4.85
CA ILE A 157 13.83 -3.55 5.77
C ILE A 157 13.73 -3.11 7.23
N PRO A 158 14.51 -2.11 7.72
CA PRO A 158 14.41 -1.70 9.12
C PRO A 158 13.01 -1.18 9.47
N ARG A 159 12.37 -0.45 8.55
CA ARG A 159 11.01 0.06 8.76
C ARG A 159 9.99 -1.07 8.82
N THR A 160 10.10 -2.03 7.92
CA THR A 160 9.19 -3.18 7.83
C THR A 160 9.37 -4.10 9.03
N GLU A 161 10.60 -4.36 9.46
CA GLU A 161 10.93 -5.13 10.67
C GLU A 161 10.35 -4.47 11.93
N ALA A 162 10.56 -3.17 12.12
CA ALA A 162 10.02 -2.44 13.26
C ALA A 162 8.48 -2.47 13.28
N LEU A 163 7.84 -2.26 12.12
CA LEU A 163 6.39 -2.37 12.01
C LEU A 163 5.90 -3.77 12.34
N ALA A 164 6.52 -4.81 11.76
CA ALA A 164 6.12 -6.20 11.94
C ALA A 164 6.23 -6.64 13.39
N PHE A 165 7.37 -6.38 14.05
CA PHE A 165 7.64 -6.93 15.37
C PHE A 165 7.27 -6.02 16.55
N GLN A 166 7.11 -4.71 16.34
CA GLN A 166 6.85 -3.76 17.43
C GLN A 166 5.46 -3.12 17.37
N VAL A 167 4.79 -3.17 16.22
CA VAL A 167 3.48 -2.51 16.03
C VAL A 167 2.39 -3.50 15.65
N TYR A 168 2.66 -4.41 14.73
CA TYR A 168 1.66 -5.35 14.26
C TYR A 168 1.46 -6.50 15.25
N HIS A 169 0.23 -6.99 15.32
CA HIS A 169 -0.14 -8.10 16.19
C HIS A 169 0.08 -9.45 15.48
N GLY A 170 1.33 -9.77 15.14
CA GLY A 170 1.72 -11.01 14.45
C GLY A 170 1.21 -12.28 15.13
N ASP A 171 1.36 -12.37 16.46
CA ASP A 171 0.90 -13.53 17.23
C ASP A 171 -0.63 -13.71 17.16
N THR A 172 -1.37 -12.59 17.13
CA THR A 172 -2.83 -12.62 16.98
C THR A 172 -3.23 -13.04 15.56
N ALA A 173 -2.48 -12.62 14.55
CA ALA A 173 -2.65 -13.10 13.18
C ALA A 173 -2.36 -14.61 13.09
N GLY A 174 -1.31 -15.11 13.75
CA GLY A 174 -0.94 -16.53 13.75
C GLY A 174 -1.82 -17.45 14.61
N ARG A 175 -2.75 -16.91 15.42
CA ARG A 175 -3.60 -17.71 16.32
C ARG A 175 -4.39 -18.80 15.55
N PRO A 176 -4.42 -20.05 16.02
CA PRO A 176 -5.18 -21.12 15.38
C PRO A 176 -6.67 -20.79 15.22
N ARG A 177 -7.22 -21.06 14.02
CA ARG A 177 -8.62 -20.84 13.64
C ARG A 177 -9.21 -22.11 13.00
N PRO A 178 -9.54 -23.14 13.81
CA PRO A 178 -10.02 -24.43 13.30
C PRO A 178 -11.36 -24.36 12.57
N ARG A 179 -12.15 -23.30 12.81
CA ARG A 179 -13.42 -23.04 12.10
C ARG A 179 -13.23 -22.22 10.83
N GLY A 180 -12.00 -21.86 10.47
CA GLY A 180 -11.69 -21.03 9.32
C GLY A 180 -12.22 -19.59 9.43
N TRP A 181 -12.58 -19.03 8.29
CA TRP A 181 -13.06 -17.65 8.12
C TRP A 181 -14.52 -17.62 7.72
N VAL A 182 -15.22 -16.59 8.16
CA VAL A 182 -16.61 -16.32 7.74
C VAL A 182 -16.66 -16.01 6.24
N ASP A 183 -15.62 -15.36 5.70
CA ASP A 183 -15.49 -14.97 4.30
C ASP A 183 -14.03 -14.95 3.82
N ARG A 184 -13.82 -15.12 2.51
CA ARG A 184 -12.48 -15.12 1.88
C ARG A 184 -11.74 -13.77 1.97
N PRO A 185 -12.39 -12.60 1.82
CA PRO A 185 -11.70 -11.32 2.01
C PRO A 185 -11.05 -11.18 3.40
N SER A 186 -11.73 -11.60 4.47
CA SER A 186 -11.19 -11.59 5.84
C SER A 186 -9.91 -12.42 5.96
N GLU A 187 -9.85 -13.57 5.27
CA GLU A 187 -8.67 -14.42 5.19
C GLU A 187 -7.50 -13.73 4.46
N GLY A 188 -7.79 -13.01 3.36
CA GLY A 188 -6.77 -12.32 2.56
C GLY A 188 -6.02 -11.22 3.33
N ILE A 189 -6.67 -10.59 4.31
CA ILE A 189 -6.01 -9.63 5.22
C ILE A 189 -4.91 -10.34 6.01
N LEU A 190 -5.15 -11.56 6.48
CA LEU A 190 -4.12 -12.33 7.19
C LEU A 190 -3.02 -12.83 6.28
N ALA A 191 -3.36 -13.28 5.07
CA ALA A 191 -2.33 -13.66 4.10
C ALA A 191 -1.31 -12.53 3.89
N THR A 192 -1.75 -11.27 3.96
CA THR A 192 -0.84 -10.11 3.88
C THR A 192 0.17 -10.07 5.03
N TYR A 193 -0.19 -10.49 6.25
CA TYR A 193 0.78 -10.67 7.34
C TYR A 193 1.82 -11.73 6.99
N GLY A 194 1.35 -12.92 6.56
CA GLY A 194 2.23 -14.04 6.21
C GLY A 194 3.25 -13.66 5.14
N ILE A 195 2.79 -12.99 4.09
CA ILE A 195 3.62 -12.49 2.99
C ILE A 195 4.71 -11.53 3.48
N VAL A 196 4.38 -10.59 4.37
CA VAL A 196 5.36 -9.64 4.93
C VAL A 196 6.39 -10.35 5.79
N TYR A 197 5.97 -11.27 6.66
CA TYR A 197 6.89 -12.05 7.49
C TYR A 197 7.79 -12.96 6.66
N GLN A 198 7.26 -13.61 5.63
CA GLN A 198 8.06 -14.43 4.72
C GLN A 198 9.10 -13.60 3.97
N GLY A 199 8.73 -12.42 3.47
CA GLY A 199 9.67 -11.48 2.86
C GLY A 199 10.77 -11.03 3.81
N LEU A 200 10.42 -10.72 5.07
CA LEU A 200 11.41 -10.41 6.12
C LEU A 200 12.34 -11.60 6.41
N ALA A 201 11.81 -12.81 6.52
CA ALA A 201 12.62 -14.01 6.78
C ALA A 201 13.72 -14.19 5.72
N GLN A 202 13.36 -14.01 4.43
CA GLN A 202 14.30 -14.14 3.31
C GLN A 202 15.48 -13.16 3.40
N VAL A 203 15.22 -11.91 3.77
CA VAL A 203 16.28 -10.87 3.80
C VAL A 203 17.06 -10.87 5.11
N LEU A 204 16.43 -11.26 6.21
CA LEU A 204 17.06 -11.28 7.53
C LEU A 204 17.93 -12.52 7.76
N GLN A 205 17.74 -13.61 7.00
CA GLN A 205 18.39 -14.91 7.24
C GLN A 205 19.91 -14.81 7.47
N LYS A 206 20.61 -13.96 6.71
CA LYS A 206 22.08 -13.81 6.81
C LYS A 206 22.54 -12.90 7.95
N GLN A 207 21.77 -11.86 8.27
CA GLN A 207 22.20 -10.79 9.19
C GLN A 207 21.61 -10.94 10.60
N LYS A 208 20.40 -11.51 10.68
CA LYS A 208 19.57 -11.64 11.87
C LYS A 208 18.83 -12.99 11.85
N PRO A 209 19.56 -14.12 12.00
CA PRO A 209 19.00 -15.46 11.81
C PRO A 209 17.88 -15.80 12.81
N GLN A 210 17.93 -15.26 14.03
CA GLN A 210 16.90 -15.50 15.04
C GLN A 210 15.58 -14.79 14.67
N GLU A 211 15.66 -13.53 14.24
CA GLU A 211 14.52 -12.75 13.77
C GLU A 211 13.94 -13.33 12.48
N ALA A 212 14.80 -13.82 11.58
CA ALA A 212 14.37 -14.53 10.38
C ALA A 212 13.59 -15.80 10.72
N ALA A 213 14.07 -16.62 11.68
CA ALA A 213 13.36 -17.80 12.15
C ALA A 213 12.02 -17.43 12.80
N LYS A 214 11.98 -16.38 13.63
CA LYS A 214 10.73 -15.87 14.21
C LYS A 214 9.73 -15.44 13.14
N ALA A 215 10.18 -14.69 12.13
CA ALA A 215 9.35 -14.29 11.01
C ALA A 215 8.79 -15.52 10.27
N LEU A 216 9.62 -16.54 10.02
CA LEU A 216 9.22 -17.76 9.34
C LEU A 216 8.15 -18.54 10.11
N VAL A 217 8.32 -18.70 11.43
CA VAL A 217 7.33 -19.35 12.31
C VAL A 217 6.00 -18.62 12.32
N LEU A 218 6.03 -17.28 12.36
CA LEU A 218 4.82 -16.46 12.28
C LEU A 218 4.15 -16.61 10.91
N ALA A 219 4.90 -16.54 9.82
CA ALA A 219 4.38 -16.72 8.47
C ALA A 219 3.69 -18.08 8.32
N ASP A 220 4.37 -19.17 8.69
CA ASP A 220 3.81 -20.53 8.67
C ASP A 220 2.53 -20.63 9.52
N SER A 221 2.54 -20.11 10.74
CA SER A 221 1.37 -20.11 11.63
C SER A 221 0.21 -19.34 11.03
N ILE A 222 0.47 -18.20 10.38
CA ILE A 222 -0.56 -17.41 9.70
C ILE A 222 -1.12 -18.19 8.52
N PHE A 223 -0.27 -18.70 7.64
CA PHE A 223 -0.71 -19.38 6.42
C PHE A 223 -1.45 -20.68 6.69
N LYS A 224 -1.15 -21.40 7.77
CA LYS A 224 -1.96 -22.54 8.26
C LYS A 224 -3.42 -22.19 8.54
N ASN A 225 -3.71 -20.91 8.79
CA ASN A 225 -5.08 -20.41 8.96
C ASN A 225 -5.70 -19.87 7.66
N THR A 226 -5.06 -20.09 6.51
CA THR A 226 -5.51 -19.57 5.20
C THR A 226 -5.41 -20.63 4.11
N SER A 227 -6.24 -20.51 3.08
CA SER A 227 -6.17 -21.23 1.80
C SER A 227 -5.04 -20.76 0.88
N TYR A 228 -4.37 -19.64 1.16
CA TYR A 228 -3.27 -19.11 0.35
C TYR A 228 -2.00 -20.00 0.37
N GLY A 229 -1.86 -20.86 1.39
CA GLY A 229 -0.73 -21.76 1.55
C GLY A 229 0.58 -21.06 1.94
N PHE A 230 1.52 -21.83 2.51
CA PHE A 230 2.86 -21.35 2.82
C PHE A 230 3.84 -21.82 1.74
N VAL A 231 4.61 -20.89 1.19
CA VAL A 231 5.74 -21.22 0.30
C VAL A 231 7.02 -20.91 1.06
N PRO A 232 7.81 -21.90 1.50
CA PRO A 232 9.05 -21.61 2.19
C PRO A 232 10.01 -20.82 1.27
N PRO A 233 10.84 -19.92 1.82
CA PRO A 233 11.92 -19.31 1.07
C PRO A 233 12.81 -20.40 0.46
N PRO A 234 13.31 -20.22 -0.77
CA PRO A 234 14.21 -21.20 -1.38
C PRO A 234 15.44 -21.41 -0.50
N GLU A 235 15.80 -22.68 -0.26
CA GLU A 235 17.08 -23.03 0.35
C GLU A 235 18.20 -22.53 -0.56
N ARG A 236 19.15 -21.77 0.00
CA ARG A 236 20.36 -21.30 -0.71
C ARG A 236 21.58 -21.85 -0.02
#